data_AF-A0A7W0RHK8-F1
#
_entry.id   AF-A0A7W0RHK8-F1
#
_cell.length_a   1.000
_cell.length_b   1.000
_cell.length_c   1.000
_cell.angle_alpha   90.00
_cell.angle_beta   90.00
_cell.angle_gamma   90.00
#
_symmetry.space_group_name_H-M   'P 1'
#
loop_
_entity.id
_entity.type
_entity.pdbx_description
1 polymer ?
#
loop_
_entity_poly.entity_id
_entity_poly.type
_entity_poly.pdbx_seq_one_letter_code
_entity_poly.pdbx_strand_id
1 'polypeptide(L)' 'MTIAGSVLALLVCRDRACPAAFEADGTREAITDLRCEDCDGPLEAVGWADSEPYHGARGHIDVRRAA' A
#
# COMPACT_ATOMS: atom_id res chain seq x y z
N MET A 1 -17.95 -12.56 13.07
CA MET A 1 -17.36 -11.26 12.73
C MET A 1 -16.29 -11.53 11.69
N THR A 2 -16.53 -11.17 10.43
CA THR A 2 -15.55 -11.42 9.36
C THR A 2 -14.39 -10.45 9.57
N ILE A 3 -13.24 -11.00 9.95
CA ILE A 3 -11.98 -10.27 9.98
C ILE A 3 -11.73 -9.87 8.53
N ALA A 4 -11.79 -8.58 8.22
CA ALA A 4 -11.35 -8.10 6.92
C ALA A 4 -9.84 -8.35 6.88
N GLY A 5 -9.43 -9.36 6.12
CA GLY A 5 -8.02 -9.72 5.97
C GLY A 5 -7.23 -8.50 5.51
N SER A 6 -6.15 -8.23 6.25
CA SER A 6 -5.23 -7.13 5.97
C SER A 6 -4.15 -7.67 5.05
N VAL A 7 -3.66 -6.82 4.17
CA VAL A 7 -2.60 -7.18 3.23
C VAL A 7 -1.48 -6.16 3.33
N LEU A 8 -0.27 -6.66 3.23
CA LEU A 8 0.92 -5.87 2.98
C LEU A 8 1.15 -5.84 1.47
N ALA A 9 1.29 -4.66 0.89
CA ALA A 9 1.56 -4.47 -0.52
C ALA A 9 2.90 -3.78 -0.72
N LEU A 10 3.69 -4.29 -1.67
CA LEU A 10 4.85 -3.58 -2.19
C LEU A 10 4.38 -2.76 -3.39
N LEU A 11 4.56 -1.44 -3.30
CA LEU A 11 4.13 -0.45 -4.26
C LEU A 11 5.35 0.18 -4.93
N VAL A 12 5.25 0.42 -6.23
CA VAL A 12 6.24 1.20 -6.99
C VAL A 12 5.56 2.34 -7.72
N CYS A 13 6.24 3.46 -7.86
CA CYS A 13 5.73 4.53 -8.70
C CYS A 13 5.76 4.09 -10.17
N ARG A 14 4.66 4.31 -10.90
CA ARG A 14 4.60 4.03 -12.35
C ARG A 14 5.38 5.03 -13.19
N ASP A 15 5.67 6.20 -12.64
CA ASP A 15 6.50 7.19 -13.31
C ASP A 15 7.97 6.73 -13.32
N ARG A 16 8.50 6.48 -14.51
CA ARG A 16 9.89 6.02 -14.69
C ARG A 16 10.93 7.06 -14.28
N ALA A 17 10.55 8.35 -14.20
CA ALA A 17 11.41 9.40 -13.69
C ALA A 17 11.51 9.37 -12.16
N CYS A 18 10.60 8.67 -11.47
CA CYS A 18 10.55 8.58 -10.02
C CYS A 18 10.76 7.12 -9.56
N PRO A 19 11.98 6.72 -9.18
CA PRO A 19 12.28 5.35 -8.74
C PRO A 19 11.81 5.06 -7.30
N ALA A 20 10.72 5.68 -6.85
CA ALA A 20 10.22 5.53 -5.48
C ALA A 20 9.46 4.21 -5.30
N ALA A 21 9.71 3.56 -4.17
CA ALA A 21 9.02 2.35 -3.74
C ALA A 21 8.49 2.53 -2.31
N PHE A 22 7.34 1.91 -2.04
CA PHE A 22 6.61 2.03 -0.79
C PHE A 22 6.08 0.66 -0.36
N GLU A 23 5.85 0.53 0.93
CA GLU A 23 5.13 -0.58 1.54
C GLU A 23 3.85 -0.01 2.14
N ALA A 24 2.73 -0.67 1.89
CA ALA A 24 1.44 -0.29 2.44
C ALA A 24 0.77 -1.46 3.15
N ASP A 25 0.35 -1.26 4.38
CA ASP A 25 -0.46 -2.21 5.15
C ASP A 25 -1.90 -1.67 5.26
N GLY A 26 -2.88 -2.49 4.87
CA GLY A 26 -4.28 -2.10 4.89
C GLY A 26 -5.17 -3.08 4.13
N THR A 27 -6.36 -2.62 3.72
CA THR A 27 -7.21 -3.42 2.82
C THR A 27 -6.78 -3.23 1.38
N ARG A 28 -7.00 -4.26 0.54
CA ARG A 28 -6.63 -4.21 -0.88
C ARG A 28 -7.27 -3.03 -1.63
N GLU A 29 -8.54 -2.75 -1.33
CA GLU A 29 -9.30 -1.64 -1.92
C GLU A 29 -8.70 -0.27 -1.54
N ALA A 30 -8.21 -0.13 -0.31
CA ALA A 30 -7.65 1.12 0.18
C ALA A 30 -6.26 1.39 -0.43
N ILE A 31 -5.48 0.34 -0.67
CA ILE A 31 -4.13 0.41 -1.21
C ILE A 31 -4.11 0.75 -2.72
N THR A 32 -5.13 0.32 -3.48
CA THR A 32 -5.14 0.47 -4.94
C THR A 32 -5.21 1.91 -5.46
N ASP A 33 -5.59 2.88 -4.62
CA ASP A 33 -5.75 4.29 -5.00
C ASP A 33 -4.63 5.21 -4.45
N LEU A 34 -3.51 4.64 -3.99
CA LEU A 34 -2.40 5.40 -3.42
C LEU A 34 -1.57 6.14 -4.49
N ARG A 35 -1.06 7.31 -4.10
CA ARG A 35 -0.19 8.17 -4.92
C ARG A 35 1.19 8.29 -4.29
N CYS A 36 2.19 8.43 -5.15
CA CYS A 36 3.59 8.63 -4.74
C CYS A 36 3.75 10.00 -4.08
N GLU A 37 4.35 10.06 -2.89
CA GLU A 37 4.56 11.33 -2.19
C GLU A 37 5.56 12.26 -2.91
N ASP A 38 6.47 11.71 -3.72
CA ASP A 38 7.55 12.50 -4.34
C ASP A 38 7.14 13.17 -5.65
N CYS A 39 6.34 12.49 -6.49
CA CYS A 39 5.98 12.95 -7.83
C CYS A 39 4.46 13.04 -8.07
N ASP A 40 3.65 12.72 -7.06
CA ASP A 40 2.20 12.61 -7.15
C ASP A 40 1.72 11.59 -8.22
N GLY A 41 2.61 10.74 -8.73
CA GLY A 41 2.30 9.70 -9.70
C GLY A 41 1.50 8.53 -9.09
N PRO A 42 0.76 7.77 -9.89
CA PRO A 42 0.05 6.59 -9.39
C PRO A 42 1.05 5.53 -8.90
N LEU A 43 0.75 4.94 -7.74
CA LEU A 43 1.45 3.76 -7.25
C LEU A 43 0.82 2.49 -7.82
N GLU A 44 1.67 1.51 -8.12
CA GLU A 44 1.25 0.19 -8.60
C GLU A 44 1.76 -0.87 -7.63
N ALA A 45 0.86 -1.73 -7.17
CA ALA A 45 1.23 -2.86 -6.33
C ALA A 45 1.85 -3.98 -7.17
N VAL A 46 3.14 -4.20 -6.97
CA VAL A 46 3.93 -5.25 -7.63
C VAL A 46 4.02 -6.53 -6.81
N GLY A 47 3.64 -6.47 -5.53
CA GLY A 47 3.62 -7.62 -4.63
C GLY A 47 2.53 -7.46 -3.58
N TRP A 48 1.95 -8.60 -3.16
CA TRP A 48 0.97 -8.69 -2.10
C TRP A 48 1.37 -9.83 -1.16
N ALA A 49 1.27 -9.59 0.14
CA ALA A 49 1.42 -10.57 1.18
C ALA A 49 0.23 -10.48 2.13
N ASP A 50 -0.22 -11.62 2.63
CA ASP A 50 -1.16 -11.63 3.75
C ASP A 50 -0.46 -11.06 4.98
N SER A 51 -1.08 -10.05 5.60
CA SER A 51 -0.60 -9.48 6.86
C SER A 51 -1.41 -10.07 8.00
N GLU A 52 -0.82 -10.09 9.20
CA GLU A 52 -1.59 -10.40 10.41
C GLU A 52 -2.80 -9.46 10.49
N PRO A 53 -3.92 -9.91 11.08
CA PRO A 53 -5.14 -9.11 11.10
C PRO A 53 -4.87 -7.75 11.76
N TYR A 54 -4.90 -6.71 10.93
CA TYR A 54 -4.73 -5.32 11.29
C TYR A 54 -5.81 -4.95 12.31
N HIS A 55 -5.38 -4.68 13.54
CA HIS A 55 -6.25 -4.33 14.67
C HIS A 55 -6.70 -2.87 14.67
N GLY A 56 -6.32 -2.07 13.67
CA GLY A 56 -6.74 -0.67 13.59
C GLY A 56 -8.13 -0.47 12.98
N ALA A 57 -8.57 0.78 12.94
CA ALA A 57 -9.89 1.15 12.44
C ALA A 57 -10.07 0.74 10.97
N ARG A 58 -11.29 0.32 10.60
CA ARG A 58 -11.65 0.05 9.20
C ARG A 58 -11.27 1.25 8.32
N GLY A 59 -10.43 1.02 7.32
CA GLY A 59 -10.00 2.04 6.36
C GLY A 59 -8.74 2.82 6.75
N HIS A 60 -8.05 2.44 7.83
CA HIS A 60 -6.69 2.93 8.05
C HIS A 60 -5.70 2.22 7.12
N ILE A 61 -4.77 2.97 6.54
CA ILE A 61 -3.66 2.48 5.73
C ILE A 61 -2.39 3.04 6.34
N ASP A 62 -1.43 2.18 6.65
CA ASP A 62 -0.07 2.60 6.98
C ASP A 62 0.77 2.53 5.71
N VAL A 63 1.33 3.66 5.28
CA VAL A 63 2.20 3.73 4.09
C VAL A 63 3.57 4.22 4.54
N ARG A 64 4.61 3.50 4.14
CA ARG A 64 6.00 3.84 4.43
C ARG A 64 6.87 3.66 3.20
N ARG A 65 7.96 4.41 3.12
CA ARG A 65 8.94 4.28 2.03
C ARG A 65 9.72 2.97 2.21
N ALA A 66 9.85 2.19 1.14
CA ALA A 66 10.70 1.00 1.12
C ALA A 66 12.17 1.47 1.09
N ALA A 67 12.98 1.01 2.05
CA ALA A 67 14.38 1.41 2.22
C ALA A 67 15.37 0.51 1.46
#